data_AF-A0A8D1WR18-F1
#
_entry.id   AF-A0A8D1WR18-F1
#
_cell.length_a   1.000
_cell.length_b   1.000
_cell.length_c   1.000
_cell.angle_alpha   90.00
_cell.angle_beta   90.00
_cell.angle_gamma   90.00
#
_symmetry.space_group_name_H-M   'P 1'
#
loop_
_entity.id
_entity.type
_entity.pdbx_description
1 polymer ?
#
loop_
_entity_poly.entity_id
_entity_poly.type
_entity_poly.pdbx_seq_one_letter_code
_entity_poly.pdbx_strand_id
1 'polypeptide(L)'
;MSSPEIASLLWGQMRVHGSTKTYKDCKVWPRRSLAWDWREIGTEHSPGVQTADVEGVAEKGMQILVIGQGMSEALKVTQKKEKGIDDETCLYMLK
;
A
#
# COMPACT_ATOMS: atom_id res chain seq x y z
N MET A 1 12.90 -6.75 12.69
CA MET A 1 11.87 -5.81 13.21
C MET A 1 10.55 -6.11 12.52
N SER A 2 9.41 -5.98 13.19
CA SER A 2 8.11 -6.39 12.64
C SER A 2 7.35 -5.25 11.95
N SER A 3 6.60 -5.61 10.91
CA SER A 3 5.54 -4.77 10.35
C SER A 3 4.40 -4.63 11.37
N PRO A 4 3.82 -3.43 11.56
CA PRO A 4 2.70 -3.27 12.48
C PRO A 4 1.42 -3.90 11.89
N GLU A 5 0.56 -4.37 12.77
CA GLU A 5 -0.72 -4.99 12.42
C GLU A 5 -1.77 -3.95 11.99
N ILE A 6 -2.60 -4.28 11.00
CA ILE A 6 -3.82 -3.53 10.71
C ILE A 6 -4.87 -3.94 11.75
N ALA A 7 -5.15 -3.07 12.71
CA ALA A 7 -6.03 -3.36 13.84
C ALA A 7 -7.53 -3.41 13.45
N SER A 8 -7.93 -2.66 12.43
CA SER A 8 -9.29 -2.68 11.91
C SER A 8 -9.38 -2.13 10.48
N LEU A 9 -10.29 -2.68 9.68
CA LEU A 9 -10.60 -2.24 8.33
C LEU A 9 -12.13 -2.13 8.16
N LEU A 10 -12.61 -0.96 7.75
CA LEU A 10 -14.00 -0.64 7.43
C LEU A 10 -14.04 0.19 6.15
N TRP A 11 -15.23 0.37 5.56
CA TRP A 11 -15.36 1.20 4.36
C TRP A 11 -14.91 2.64 4.64
N GLY A 12 -13.85 3.08 3.97
CA GLY A 12 -13.25 4.41 4.14
C GLY A 12 -12.53 4.64 5.47
N GLN A 13 -12.20 3.57 6.22
CA GLN A 13 -11.48 3.68 7.47
C GLN A 13 -10.52 2.51 7.74
N MET A 14 -9.28 2.83 8.10
CA MET A 14 -8.25 1.90 8.53
C MET A 14 -7.57 2.38 9.81
N ARG A 15 -7.24 1.44 10.71
CA ARG A 15 -6.41 1.70 11.90
C ARG A 15 -5.24 0.74 11.94
N VAL A 16 -4.08 1.26 12.33
CA VAL A 16 -2.83 0.48 12.45
C VAL A 16 -2.42 0.44 13.90
N HIS A 17 -2.09 -0.74 14.41
CA HIS A 17 -1.68 -0.93 15.80
C HIS A 17 -0.44 -0.07 16.11
N GLY A 18 -0.50 0.68 17.21
CA GLY A 18 0.56 1.62 17.61
C GLY A 18 0.54 2.98 16.89
N SER A 19 -0.38 3.21 15.95
CA SER A 19 -0.65 4.54 15.38
C SER A 19 -1.82 5.22 16.09
N THR A 20 -1.71 6.51 16.37
CA THR A 20 -2.84 7.34 16.86
C THR A 20 -3.73 7.85 15.72
N LYS A 21 -3.32 7.65 14.46
CA LYS A 21 -4.04 8.14 13.29
C LYS A 21 -5.08 7.12 12.82
N THR A 22 -6.20 7.64 12.38
CA THR A 22 -7.17 6.91 11.55
C THR A 22 -6.94 7.31 10.10
N TYR A 23 -6.86 6.33 9.21
CA TYR A 23 -6.60 6.55 7.79
C TYR A 23 -7.85 6.25 6.97
N LYS A 24 -7.99 6.88 5.81
CA LYS A 24 -8.89 6.39 4.76
C LYS A 24 -8.20 5.24 4.02
N ASP A 25 -7.01 5.54 3.49
CA ASP A 25 -6.09 4.62 2.84
C ASP A 25 -4.70 4.82 3.46
N CYS A 26 -3.88 3.77 3.59
CA CYS A 26 -2.56 3.88 4.21
C CYS A 26 -1.49 2.97 3.61
N LYS A 27 -0.25 3.44 3.65
CA LYS A 27 0.97 2.67 3.38
C LYS A 27 1.56 2.23 4.72
N VAL A 28 1.93 0.96 4.85
CA VAL A 28 2.43 0.36 6.10
C VAL A 28 3.70 -0.43 5.82
N TRP A 29 4.71 -0.25 6.68
CA TRP A 29 5.98 -0.97 6.64
C TRP A 29 6.58 -1.03 8.05
N PRO A 30 7.67 -1.77 8.29
CA PRO A 30 8.24 -1.90 9.63
C PRO A 30 8.37 -0.57 10.35
N ARG A 31 7.74 -0.52 11.53
CA ARG A 31 7.66 0.61 12.47
C ARG A 31 6.85 1.84 12.03
N ARG A 32 6.31 1.91 10.81
CA ARG A 32 5.67 3.13 10.32
C ARG A 32 4.41 2.86 9.51
N SER A 33 3.51 3.83 9.58
CA SER A 33 2.34 3.92 8.72
C SER A 33 2.14 5.38 8.30
N LEU A 34 1.84 5.60 7.03
CA LEU A 34 1.50 6.92 6.49
C LEU A 34 0.17 6.84 5.73
N ALA A 35 -0.50 7.99 5.64
CA ALA A 35 -1.67 8.10 4.78
C ALA A 35 -1.24 7.87 3.33
N TRP A 36 -2.11 7.23 2.55
CA TRP A 36 -1.97 7.13 1.11
C TRP A 36 -2.94 8.13 0.47
N ASP A 37 -2.46 9.33 0.17
CA ASP A 37 -3.25 10.32 -0.54
C ASP A 37 -2.95 10.23 -2.04
N TRP A 38 -3.92 9.76 -2.80
CA TRP A 38 -3.79 9.57 -4.25
C TRP A 38 -3.51 10.88 -4.99
N ARG A 39 -3.83 12.04 -4.39
CA ARG A 39 -3.57 13.36 -4.98
C ARG A 39 -2.08 13.70 -5.06
N GLU A 40 -1.24 13.04 -4.25
CA GLU A 40 0.20 13.30 -4.25
C GLU A 40 0.86 12.93 -5.59
N ILE A 41 0.34 11.90 -6.26
CA ILE A 41 0.95 11.31 -7.47
C ILE A 41 -0.08 11.19 -8.61
N GLY A 42 -1.34 11.57 -8.37
CA GLY A 42 -2.41 11.50 -9.36
C GLY A 42 -2.92 10.07 -9.58
N THR A 43 -2.89 9.24 -8.54
CA THR A 43 -3.43 7.87 -8.60
C THR A 43 -4.94 7.93 -8.80
N GLU A 44 -5.44 7.14 -9.74
CA GLU A 44 -6.86 6.98 -10.03
C GLU A 44 -7.20 5.49 -10.08
N HIS A 45 -8.50 5.16 -10.15
CA HIS A 45 -8.94 3.77 -10.28
C HIS A 45 -8.34 3.06 -11.51
N SER A 46 -8.11 3.80 -12.61
CA SER A 46 -7.44 3.35 -13.82
C SER A 46 -6.54 4.48 -14.34
N PRO A 47 -5.25 4.25 -14.63
CA PRO A 47 -4.58 2.94 -14.77
C PRO A 47 -4.32 2.22 -13.44
N GLY A 48 -4.57 2.86 -12.30
CA GLY A 48 -4.47 2.25 -10.99
C GLY A 48 -3.29 2.74 -10.17
N VAL A 49 -2.82 1.90 -9.26
CA VAL A 49 -1.62 2.14 -8.45
C VAL A 49 -0.43 2.48 -9.35
N GLN A 50 0.31 3.51 -8.95
CA GLN A 50 1.50 3.97 -9.64
C GLN A 50 2.76 3.46 -8.94
N THR A 51 3.84 3.34 -9.70
CA THR A 51 5.15 2.96 -9.17
C THR A 51 5.62 3.86 -8.03
N ALA A 52 5.42 5.18 -8.17
CA ALA A 52 5.77 6.14 -7.13
C ALA A 52 4.91 6.01 -5.86
N ASP A 53 3.78 5.30 -5.90
CA ASP A 53 3.04 4.96 -4.68
C ASP A 53 3.83 4.00 -3.78
N VAL A 54 4.64 3.12 -4.38
CA VAL A 54 5.29 2.00 -3.68
C VAL A 54 6.79 2.15 -3.55
N GLU A 55 7.46 2.96 -4.39
CA GLU A 55 8.93 3.18 -4.37
C GLU A 55 9.46 3.46 -2.96
N GLY A 56 8.90 4.46 -2.26
CA GLY A 56 9.36 4.82 -0.92
C GLY A 56 9.13 3.76 0.16
N VAL A 57 8.33 2.72 -0.12
CA VAL A 57 8.11 1.56 0.77
C VAL A 57 8.98 0.38 0.35
N ALA A 58 9.10 0.11 -0.95
CA ALA A 58 9.88 -0.98 -1.52
C ALA A 58 11.38 -0.81 -1.25
N GLU A 59 11.91 0.42 -1.37
CA GLU A 59 13.33 0.74 -1.10
C GLU A 59 13.78 0.42 0.34
N LYS A 60 12.85 0.11 1.25
CA LYS A 60 13.15 -0.17 2.66
C LYS A 60 13.49 -1.64 2.95
N GLY A 61 13.72 -2.45 1.91
CA GLY A 61 14.14 -3.86 2.02
C GLY A 61 12.99 -4.79 2.38
N MET A 62 11.80 -4.55 1.83
CA MET A 62 10.62 -5.38 2.08
C MET A 62 10.63 -6.57 1.14
N GLN A 63 10.52 -7.79 1.67
CA GLN A 63 10.44 -9.01 0.84
C GLN A 63 9.05 -9.18 0.20
N ILE A 64 8.02 -8.61 0.82
CA ILE A 64 6.62 -8.82 0.45
C ILE A 64 5.94 -7.46 0.41
N LEU A 65 5.35 -7.13 -0.73
CA LEU A 65 4.49 -5.97 -0.91
C LEU A 65 3.05 -6.44 -1.16
N VAL A 66 2.12 -5.95 -0.35
CA VAL A 66 0.69 -6.27 -0.49
C VAL A 66 -0.06 -5.02 -0.91
N ILE A 67 -0.79 -5.09 -2.02
CA ILE A 67 -1.64 -3.99 -2.50
C ILE A 67 -3.10 -4.38 -2.37
N GLY A 68 -3.85 -3.63 -1.56
CA GLY A 68 -5.31 -3.73 -1.47
C GLY A 68 -5.98 -2.91 -2.56
N GLN A 69 -6.87 -3.52 -3.34
CA GLN A 69 -7.58 -2.88 -4.47
C GLN A 69 -8.91 -2.22 -4.06
N GLY A 70 -9.11 -2.01 -2.75
CA GLY A 70 -10.36 -1.56 -2.15
C GLY A 70 -11.42 -2.66 -2.06
N MET A 71 -12.53 -2.34 -1.38
CA MET A 71 -13.59 -3.29 -1.01
C MET A 71 -14.30 -3.97 -2.19
N SER A 72 -14.17 -3.43 -3.40
CA SER A 72 -14.79 -3.97 -4.63
C SER A 72 -13.79 -4.13 -5.77
N GLU A 73 -12.49 -4.17 -5.46
CA GLU A 73 -11.41 -4.35 -6.44
C GLU A 73 -11.44 -3.34 -7.61
N ALA A 74 -11.95 -2.14 -7.34
CA ALA A 74 -12.12 -1.10 -8.35
C ALA A 74 -10.78 -0.41 -8.69
N LEU A 75 -9.83 -0.36 -7.75
CA LEU A 75 -8.50 0.18 -8.00
C LEU A 75 -7.67 -0.85 -8.76
N LYS A 76 -7.21 -0.51 -9.96
CA LYS A 76 -6.36 -1.40 -10.75
C LYS A 76 -4.93 -1.43 -10.23
N VAL A 77 -4.26 -2.53 -10.54
CA VAL A 77 -2.81 -2.69 -10.36
C VAL A 77 -2.26 -3.15 -11.69
N THR A 78 -1.29 -2.41 -12.23
CA THR A 78 -0.67 -2.80 -13.48
C THR A 78 0.28 -3.98 -13.21
N GLN A 79 0.06 -5.12 -13.88
CA GLN A 79 0.89 -6.33 -13.70
C GLN A 79 2.29 -6.22 -14.33
N LYS A 80 2.60 -5.09 -14.95
CA LYS A 80 3.94 -4.84 -15.48
C LYS A 80 4.83 -4.54 -14.27
N LYS A 81 5.93 -5.29 -14.08
CA LYS A 81 6.93 -5.02 -13.04
C LYS A 81 7.13 -3.51 -12.93
N GLU A 82 6.72 -2.94 -11.80
CA GLU A 82 6.92 -1.54 -11.52
C GLU A 82 8.40 -1.31 -11.29
N LYS A 83 8.95 -0.23 -11.85
CA LYS A 83 10.37 0.10 -11.66
C LYS A 83 10.62 0.35 -10.17
N GLY A 84 11.70 -0.18 -9.60
CA GLY A 84 12.02 0.03 -8.18
C GLY A 84 11.42 -0.97 -7.20
N ILE A 85 10.63 -1.95 -7.67
CA ILE A 85 10.42 -3.20 -6.94
C ILE A 85 11.61 -4.11 -7.28
N ASP A 86 12.43 -4.45 -6.29
CA ASP A 86 13.57 -5.35 -6.50
C ASP A 86 13.09 -6.75 -6.95
N ASP A 87 14.00 -7.53 -7.56
CA ASP A 87 13.66 -8.86 -8.08
C ASP A 87 13.27 -9.86 -6.99
N GLU A 88 13.53 -9.55 -5.71
CA GLU A 88 13.23 -10.41 -4.56
C GLU A 88 11.89 -10.05 -3.90
N THR A 89 11.34 -8.86 -4.17
CA THR A 89 10.08 -8.38 -3.61
C THR A 89 8.91 -9.02 -4.33
N CYS A 90 8.19 -9.88 -3.63
CA CYS A 90 6.99 -10.52 -4.14
C CYS A 90 5.77 -9.59 -3.99
N LEU A 91 5.12 -9.26 -5.10
CA LEU A 91 3.87 -8.49 -5.10
C LEU A 91 2.67 -9.45 -4.93
N TYR A 92 1.92 -9.26 -3.85
CA TYR A 92 0.68 -9.98 -3.61
C TYR A 92 -0.52 -9.04 -3.71
N MET A 93 -1.54 -9.47 -4.45
CA MET A 93 -2.84 -8.81 -4.50
C MET A 93 -3.80 -9.62 -3.62
N LEU A 94 -4.35 -8.99 -2.58
CA LEU A 94 -5.43 -9.57 -1.81
C LEU A 94 -6.74 -9.37 -2.59
N LYS A 95 -7.47 -10.47 -2.79
CA LYS A 95 -8.85 -10.50 -3.28
C LYS A 95 -9.80 -10.63 -2.10
#